data_AF-A0AAN5I121-F1
#
_entry.id   AF-A0AAN5I121-F1
#
_cell.length_a   1.000
_cell.length_b   1.000
_cell.length_c   1.000
_cell.angle_alpha   90.00
_cell.angle_beta   90.00
_cell.angle_gamma   90.00
#
_symmetry.space_group_name_H-M   'P 1'
#
loop_
_entity.id
_entity.type
_entity.pdbx_description
1 polymer ?
#
loop_
_entity_poly.entity_id
_entity_poly.type
_entity_poly.pdbx_seq_one_letter_code
_entity_poly.pdbx_strand_id
1 'polypeptide(L)'
;VAPLSAPSSPPSRTTVERLKMAVRKIPTKGNKPGEPTFKLELDTKEVLNMKWEKNMGTTFTDIKMTNQFDEFHTFKVKCTDNNIFRVRPPMGAIDPKASINIRVIQHAQDRPPPNKHFVAILHMKCTAADAKKNNWRMVWRPDAKPEGVIRIPIVFVDPAGTPGVTTPSAPSPAEAIPPPPPTAK
;
A
#
# COMPACT_ATOMS: atom_id res chain seq x y z
N VAL A 1 -52.41 42.29 -20.23
CA VAL A 1 -52.65 42.39 -18.77
C VAL A 1 -51.96 41.20 -18.11
N ALA A 2 -50.83 41.44 -17.46
CA ALA A 2 -50.38 40.64 -16.31
C ALA A 2 -51.19 41.13 -15.07
N PRO A 3 -51.24 40.48 -13.87
CA PRO A 3 -50.06 39.94 -13.18
C PRO A 3 -50.23 38.76 -12.16
N LEU A 4 -49.08 38.31 -11.62
CA LEU A 4 -48.75 37.88 -10.24
C LEU A 4 -49.56 36.72 -9.57
N SER A 5 -48.96 35.69 -8.96
CA SER A 5 -47.99 35.75 -7.84
C SER A 5 -47.23 34.43 -7.61
N ALA A 6 -46.02 34.56 -7.05
CA ALA A 6 -45.09 33.52 -6.58
C ALA A 6 -45.55 32.83 -5.26
N PRO A 7 -44.75 31.89 -4.69
CA PRO A 7 -43.78 32.35 -3.69
C PRO A 7 -42.42 31.58 -3.60
N SER A 8 -41.36 32.38 -3.33
CA SER A 8 -40.21 32.20 -2.39
C SER A 8 -39.36 30.90 -2.34
N SER A 9 -38.07 31.02 -2.69
CA SER A 9 -36.88 30.98 -1.77
C SER A 9 -35.52 31.01 -2.53
N PRO A 10 -34.46 31.68 -2.00
CA PRO A 10 -33.05 31.63 -2.47
C PRO A 10 -32.16 30.82 -1.48
N PRO A 11 -30.80 30.81 -1.51
CA PRO A 11 -29.78 31.15 -2.52
C PRO A 11 -28.73 30.02 -2.74
N SER A 12 -27.77 30.21 -3.66
CA SER A 12 -26.30 30.03 -3.43
C SER A 12 -25.52 29.37 -4.58
N ARG A 13 -24.81 30.24 -5.31
CA ARG A 13 -23.37 30.20 -5.58
C ARG A 13 -22.70 28.83 -5.85
N THR A 14 -22.34 28.65 -7.12
CA THR A 14 -21.11 28.04 -7.63
C THR A 14 -20.87 26.57 -7.31
N THR A 15 -20.94 25.71 -8.33
CA THR A 15 -20.06 24.55 -8.42
C THR A 15 -19.64 24.37 -9.86
N VAL A 16 -18.43 24.86 -10.15
CA VAL A 16 -17.65 24.45 -11.31
C VAL A 16 -17.41 22.95 -11.15
N GLU A 17 -17.96 22.21 -12.08
CA GLU A 17 -17.88 20.76 -12.22
C GLU A 17 -16.42 20.36 -12.52
N ARG A 18 -15.59 20.30 -11.48
CA ARG A 18 -14.22 19.78 -11.58
C ARG A 18 -14.20 18.36 -11.02
N LEU A 19 -14.02 17.41 -11.94
CA LEU A 19 -13.69 16.00 -11.75
C LEU A 19 -13.52 15.57 -10.28
N LYS A 20 -14.58 15.01 -9.71
CA LYS A 20 -14.44 14.08 -8.59
C LYS A 20 -13.95 12.77 -9.19
N MET A 21 -12.65 12.65 -9.44
CA MET A 21 -12.06 11.32 -9.61
C MET A 21 -12.31 10.59 -8.30
N ALA A 22 -13.13 9.56 -8.38
CA ALA A 22 -13.32 8.61 -7.32
C ALA A 22 -11.96 8.01 -6.98
N VAL A 23 -11.32 8.55 -5.94
CA VAL A 23 -10.42 7.78 -5.09
C VAL A 23 -11.24 6.57 -4.68
N ARG A 24 -11.06 5.48 -5.41
CA ARG A 24 -11.52 4.16 -4.99
C ARG A 24 -10.88 3.99 -3.63
N LYS A 25 -11.70 4.00 -2.57
CA LYS A 25 -11.26 3.68 -1.22
C LYS A 25 -10.75 2.25 -1.28
N ILE A 26 -9.44 2.17 -1.43
CA ILE A 26 -8.68 0.95 -1.37
C ILE A 26 -8.73 0.50 0.09
N PRO A 27 -9.38 -0.64 0.45
CA PRO A 27 -9.35 -1.15 1.80
C PRO A 27 -7.93 -1.59 2.18
N THR A 28 -7.14 -0.62 2.65
CA THR A 28 -5.88 -0.85 3.34
C THR A 28 -6.19 -1.67 4.60
N LYS A 29 -6.02 -3.00 4.53
CA LYS A 29 -6.07 -3.92 5.69
C LYS A 29 -4.96 -3.65 6.72
N GLY A 30 -4.32 -2.47 6.67
CA GLY A 30 -3.07 -2.19 7.34
C GLY A 30 -2.98 -0.85 8.05
N ASN A 31 -3.97 0.06 7.98
CA ASN A 31 -3.95 1.23 8.88
C ASN A 31 -4.70 0.87 10.17
N LYS A 32 -4.04 1.02 11.31
CA LYS A 32 -4.71 0.89 12.62
C LYS A 32 -5.77 1.99 12.74
N PRO A 33 -6.89 1.76 13.45
CA PRO A 33 -7.85 2.82 13.74
C PRO A 33 -7.12 3.95 14.50
N GLY A 34 -6.98 5.11 13.86
CA GLY A 34 -6.23 6.28 14.37
C GLY A 34 -4.96 6.66 13.59
N GLU A 35 -4.52 5.87 12.60
CA GLU A 35 -3.41 6.27 11.73
C GLU A 35 -3.88 7.22 10.61
N PRO A 36 -3.10 8.27 10.29
CA PRO A 36 -3.52 9.29 9.34
C PRO A 36 -3.55 8.74 7.91
N THR A 37 -4.56 9.17 7.15
CA THR A 37 -4.78 8.72 5.78
C THR A 37 -3.64 9.15 4.87
N PHE A 38 -3.07 8.19 4.13
CA PHE A 38 -2.05 8.47 3.12
C PHE A 38 -2.61 9.39 2.03
N LYS A 39 -1.96 10.54 1.84
CA LYS A 39 -2.43 11.59 0.91
C LYS A 39 -1.78 11.55 -0.47
N LEU A 40 -0.59 10.94 -0.60
CA LEU A 40 0.06 10.84 -1.92
C LEU A 40 -0.59 9.74 -2.76
N GLU A 41 -0.47 9.87 -4.07
CA GLU A 41 -0.91 8.84 -5.01
C GLU A 41 0.18 7.76 -5.14
N LEU A 42 -0.23 6.50 -5.13
CA LEU A 42 0.63 5.35 -5.35
C LEU A 42 0.09 4.59 -6.55
N ASP A 43 0.96 4.35 -7.53
CA ASP A 43 0.62 3.56 -8.72
C ASP A 43 0.51 2.06 -8.38
N THR A 44 1.30 1.62 -7.39
CA THR A 44 1.30 0.24 -6.94
C THR A 44 0.01 -0.08 -6.20
N LYS A 45 -0.63 -1.18 -6.63
CA LYS A 45 -1.89 -1.71 -6.11
C LYS A 45 -1.75 -2.11 -4.64
N GLU A 46 -2.88 -2.42 -3.99
CA GLU A 46 -3.04 -2.90 -2.60
C GLU A 46 -1.99 -3.87 -2.08
N VAL A 47 -1.33 -4.57 -2.99
CA VAL A 47 -0.34 -5.57 -2.73
C VAL A 47 0.86 -5.32 -3.65
N LEU A 48 2.06 -5.41 -3.09
CA LEU A 48 3.30 -5.41 -3.86
C LEU A 48 3.59 -6.83 -4.34
N ASN A 49 3.35 -7.09 -5.61
CA ASN A 49 3.70 -8.36 -6.24
C ASN A 49 5.21 -8.41 -6.52
N MET A 50 5.95 -9.15 -5.71
CA MET A 50 7.37 -9.41 -5.94
C MET A 50 7.53 -10.77 -6.60
N LYS A 51 8.30 -10.85 -7.68
CA LYS A 51 8.66 -12.14 -8.26
C LYS A 51 9.64 -12.84 -7.32
N TRP A 52 9.42 -14.12 -7.05
CA TRP A 52 10.38 -14.96 -6.35
C TRP A 52 10.50 -16.29 -7.07
N GLU A 53 11.74 -16.74 -7.27
CA GLU A 53 12.05 -18.02 -7.89
C GLU A 53 13.28 -18.62 -7.20
N LYS A 54 13.26 -19.94 -7.03
CA LYS A 54 14.34 -20.68 -6.38
C LYS A 54 15.60 -20.55 -7.23
N ASN A 55 16.69 -20.06 -6.63
CA ASN A 55 17.97 -19.74 -7.27
C ASN A 55 18.00 -18.53 -8.21
N MET A 56 16.91 -17.77 -8.36
CA MET A 56 16.93 -16.54 -9.19
C MET A 56 17.70 -15.38 -8.52
N GLY A 57 18.05 -15.54 -7.24
CA GLY A 57 18.85 -14.56 -6.50
C GLY A 57 18.03 -13.35 -6.08
N THR A 58 18.57 -12.16 -6.33
CA THR A 58 17.97 -10.90 -5.87
C THR A 58 16.91 -10.40 -6.86
N THR A 59 15.68 -10.24 -6.41
CA THR A 59 14.59 -9.68 -7.24
C THR A 59 14.22 -8.28 -6.77
N PHE A 60 13.53 -7.49 -7.60
CA PHE A 60 13.11 -6.15 -7.24
C PHE A 60 11.75 -5.80 -7.84
N THR A 61 11.08 -4.83 -7.22
CA THR A 61 9.84 -4.23 -7.70
C THR A 61 9.86 -2.75 -7.39
N ASP A 62 9.49 -1.94 -8.38
CA ASP A 62 9.48 -0.48 -8.26
C ASP A 62 8.07 -0.02 -7.88
N ILE A 63 8.00 0.87 -6.89
CA ILE A 63 6.78 1.54 -6.42
C ILE A 63 6.84 2.98 -6.90
N LYS A 64 5.94 3.35 -7.81
CA LYS A 64 5.81 4.73 -8.25
C LYS A 64 4.88 5.49 -7.30
N MET A 65 5.39 6.57 -6.74
CA MET A 65 4.67 7.45 -5.83
C MET A 65 4.62 8.86 -6.42
N THR A 66 3.44 9.43 -6.53
CA THR A 66 3.20 10.73 -7.16
C THR A 66 2.69 11.73 -6.13
N ASN A 67 3.35 12.88 -6.06
CA ASN A 67 2.91 14.02 -5.28
C ASN A 67 1.98 14.90 -6.13
N GLN A 68 0.70 14.94 -5.77
CA GLN A 68 -0.30 15.77 -6.45
C GLN A 68 -0.40 17.19 -5.87
N PHE A 69 0.36 17.49 -4.81
CA PHE A 69 0.34 18.78 -4.13
C PHE A 69 1.39 19.74 -4.69
N ASP A 70 1.16 21.04 -4.47
CA ASP A 70 2.10 22.12 -4.79
C ASP A 70 3.19 22.32 -3.71
N GLU A 71 3.18 21.49 -2.66
CA GLU A 71 4.15 21.49 -1.57
C GLU A 71 5.11 20.30 -1.68
N PHE A 72 6.29 20.42 -1.08
CA PHE A 72 7.24 19.30 -1.00
C PHE A 72 6.75 18.27 0.02
N HIS A 73 6.83 17.00 -0.32
CA HIS A 73 6.48 15.91 0.58
C HIS A 73 7.70 15.03 0.83
N THR A 74 8.08 14.83 2.09
CA THR A 74 9.09 13.83 2.44
C THR A 74 8.44 12.49 2.67
N PHE A 75 9.16 11.43 2.36
CA PHE A 75 8.74 10.06 2.59
C PHE A 75 9.81 9.27 3.33
N LYS A 76 9.35 8.26 4.08
CA LYS A 76 10.18 7.27 4.75
C LYS A 76 9.55 5.91 4.55
N VAL A 77 10.34 5.01 3.97
CA VAL A 77 9.92 3.64 3.70
C VAL A 77 10.54 2.73 4.75
N LYS A 78 9.70 1.90 5.37
CA LYS A 78 10.10 0.84 6.28
C LYS A 78 9.62 -0.49 5.72
N CYS A 79 10.38 -1.54 5.98
CA CYS A 79 9.98 -2.92 5.66
C CYS A 79 9.89 -3.72 6.95
N THR A 80 9.19 -4.86 6.90
CA THR A 80 9.13 -5.81 8.01
C THR A 80 10.52 -6.35 8.37
N ASP A 81 11.35 -6.68 7.36
CA ASP A 81 12.66 -7.30 7.55
C ASP A 81 13.74 -6.58 6.73
N ASN A 82 14.64 -5.86 7.38
CA ASN A 82 15.71 -5.10 6.71
C ASN A 82 16.84 -6.00 6.16
N ASN A 83 16.94 -7.23 6.66
CA ASN A 83 17.91 -8.21 6.17
C ASN A 83 17.47 -8.83 4.83
N ILE A 84 16.15 -9.00 4.64
CA ILE A 84 15.57 -9.62 3.45
C ILE A 84 15.23 -8.56 2.41
N PHE A 85 14.64 -7.43 2.83
CA PHE A 85 14.21 -6.36 1.94
C PHE A 85 15.10 -5.14 2.09
N ARG A 86 15.60 -4.64 0.96
CA ARG A 86 16.33 -3.37 0.84
C ARG A 86 15.53 -2.40 0.00
N VAL A 87 15.30 -1.21 0.54
CA VAL A 87 14.58 -0.14 -0.17
C VAL A 87 15.54 0.95 -0.62
N ARG A 88 15.39 1.40 -1.87
CA ARG A 88 16.18 2.48 -2.47
C ARG A 88 15.28 3.42 -3.29
N PRO A 89 15.21 4.72 -2.97
CA PRO A 89 15.71 5.37 -1.75
C PRO A 89 14.88 4.97 -0.51
N PRO A 90 15.49 4.73 0.67
CA PRO A 90 14.75 4.41 1.88
C PRO A 90 14.02 5.64 2.47
N MET A 91 14.55 6.84 2.22
CA MET A 91 14.05 8.12 2.70
C MET A 91 14.38 9.18 1.65
N GLY A 92 13.50 10.15 1.48
CA GLY A 92 13.71 11.22 0.51
C GLY A 92 12.63 12.28 0.58
N ALA A 93 12.64 13.18 -0.41
CA ALA A 93 11.54 14.08 -0.69
C ALA A 93 11.10 13.96 -2.14
N ILE A 94 9.84 14.32 -2.37
CA ILE A 94 9.22 14.41 -3.68
C ILE A 94 8.89 15.88 -3.90
N ASP A 95 9.36 16.39 -5.02
CA ASP A 95 9.04 17.73 -5.49
C ASP A 95 7.53 17.91 -5.70
N PRO A 96 7.03 19.15 -5.62
CA PRO A 96 5.64 19.44 -5.94
C PRO A 96 5.34 19.00 -7.38
N LYS A 97 4.17 18.35 -7.56
CA LYS A 97 3.73 17.82 -8.87
C LYS A 97 4.69 16.81 -9.53
N ALA A 98 5.61 16.22 -8.76
CA ALA A 98 6.56 15.23 -9.26
C ALA A 98 6.21 13.80 -8.81
N SER A 99 6.82 12.83 -9.47
CA SER A 99 6.74 11.42 -9.08
C SER A 99 8.13 10.85 -8.82
N ILE A 100 8.22 9.94 -7.86
CA ILE A 100 9.43 9.20 -7.54
C ILE A 100 9.19 7.70 -7.66
N ASN A 101 10.23 6.96 -8.07
CA ASN A 101 10.23 5.50 -8.05
C ASN A 101 11.04 5.00 -6.87
N ILE A 102 10.40 4.21 -6.00
CA ILE A 102 11.00 3.55 -4.86
C ILE A 102 11.21 2.09 -5.22
N ARG A 103 12.46 1.66 -5.32
CA ARG A 103 12.80 0.27 -5.59
C ARG A 103 12.84 -0.53 -4.30
N VAL A 104 12.02 -1.57 -4.22
CA VAL A 104 12.07 -2.59 -3.16
C VAL A 104 12.78 -3.81 -3.71
N ILE A 105 13.90 -4.15 -3.11
CA ILE A 105 14.81 -5.23 -3.51
C ILE A 105 14.69 -6.34 -2.47
N GLN A 106 14.50 -7.59 -2.90
CA GLN A 106 14.44 -8.77 -2.06
C GLN A 106 15.71 -9.61 -2.28
N HIS A 107 16.38 -9.97 -1.19
CA HIS A 107 17.56 -10.85 -1.16
C HIS A 107 17.29 -12.19 -0.47
N ALA A 108 16.03 -12.60 -0.33
CA ALA A 108 15.68 -13.84 0.35
C ALA A 108 16.26 -15.06 -0.37
N GLN A 109 17.07 -15.86 0.33
CA GLN A 109 17.59 -17.13 -0.19
C GLN A 109 16.46 -18.18 -0.27
N ASP A 110 15.65 -18.25 0.79
CA ASP A 110 14.46 -19.08 0.87
C ASP A 110 13.18 -18.31 0.57
N ARG A 111 12.10 -19.03 0.22
CA ARG A 111 10.79 -18.43 -0.03
C ARG A 111 10.27 -17.80 1.26
N PRO A 112 10.09 -16.47 1.31
CA PRO A 112 9.48 -15.87 2.48
C PRO A 112 8.02 -16.29 2.57
N PRO A 113 7.49 -16.51 3.79
CA PRO A 113 6.10 -16.88 3.96
C PRO A 113 5.15 -15.81 3.38
N PRO A 114 4.09 -16.22 2.65
CA PRO A 114 3.13 -15.27 2.08
C PRO A 114 2.42 -14.49 3.19
N ASN A 115 2.07 -13.24 2.91
CA ASN A 115 1.32 -12.34 3.79
C ASN A 115 1.99 -12.00 5.13
N LYS A 116 3.26 -12.37 5.35
CA LYS A 116 4.00 -12.00 6.58
C LYS A 116 4.69 -10.65 6.46
N HIS A 117 5.10 -10.28 5.25
CA HIS A 117 5.90 -9.08 5.00
C HIS A 117 5.04 -7.96 4.40
N PHE A 118 5.35 -6.73 4.79
CA PHE A 118 4.72 -5.51 4.30
C PHE A 118 5.74 -4.37 4.25
N VAL A 119 5.49 -3.43 3.35
CA VAL A 119 6.21 -2.16 3.24
C VAL A 119 5.33 -1.07 3.82
N ALA A 120 5.82 -0.37 4.83
CA ALA A 120 5.16 0.81 5.37
C ALA A 120 5.78 2.06 4.75
N ILE A 121 4.98 2.84 4.04
CA ILE A 121 5.38 4.13 3.50
C ILE A 121 4.72 5.20 4.36
N LEU A 122 5.56 6.04 4.94
CA LEU A 122 5.16 7.20 5.73
C LEU A 122 5.47 8.44 4.92
N HIS A 123 4.61 9.45 4.99
CA HIS A 123 4.89 10.76 4.42
C HIS A 123 4.53 11.89 5.38
N MET A 124 5.14 13.05 5.16
CA MET A 124 4.76 14.32 5.77
C MET A 124 5.10 15.47 4.81
N LYS A 125 4.35 16.56 4.90
CA LYS A 125 4.75 17.81 4.25
C LYS A 125 6.10 18.29 4.76
N CYS A 126 6.85 18.92 3.88
CA CYS A 126 8.21 19.39 4.11
C CYS A 126 8.38 20.75 3.44
N THR A 127 9.27 21.60 3.95
CA THR A 127 9.58 22.85 3.25
C THR A 127 10.63 22.61 2.17
N ALA A 128 10.68 23.48 1.14
CA ALA A 128 11.72 23.41 0.11
C ALA A 128 13.15 23.51 0.68
N ALA A 129 13.32 24.26 1.78
CA ALA A 129 14.59 24.40 2.47
C ALA A 129 15.04 23.06 3.11
N ASP A 130 14.12 22.34 3.73
CA ASP A 130 14.40 21.01 4.30
C ASP A 130 14.64 19.98 3.19
N ALA A 131 13.89 20.08 2.09
CA ALA A 131 14.09 19.23 0.93
C ALA A 131 15.50 19.38 0.34
N LYS A 132 15.96 20.63 0.19
CA LYS A 132 17.28 20.96 -0.37
C LYS A 132 18.44 20.58 0.55
N LYS A 133 18.22 20.56 1.87
CA LYS A 133 19.23 20.14 2.85
C LYS A 133 19.50 18.63 2.82
N ASN A 134 18.60 17.82 2.24
CA ASN A 134 18.74 16.36 2.13
C ASN A 134 18.99 15.64 3.48
N ASN A 135 18.70 16.31 4.61
CA ASN A 135 18.99 15.84 5.97
C ASN A 135 17.80 15.08 6.56
N TRP A 136 17.33 14.05 5.86
CA TRP A 136 16.11 13.30 6.22
C TRP A 136 16.16 12.66 7.60
N ARG A 137 17.36 12.33 8.10
CA ARG A 137 17.55 11.83 9.47
C ARG A 137 17.11 12.85 10.53
N MET A 138 17.25 14.14 10.24
CA MET A 138 16.85 15.22 11.13
C MET A 138 15.37 15.56 11.03
N VAL A 139 14.79 15.38 9.84
CA VAL A 139 13.34 15.56 9.62
C VAL A 139 12.55 14.40 10.25
N TRP A 140 12.99 13.16 10.02
CA TRP A 140 12.34 11.95 10.55
C TRP A 140 12.88 11.54 11.93
N ARG A 141 12.73 12.44 12.89
CA ARG A 141 12.96 12.20 14.33
C ARG A 141 11.97 11.17 14.90
N PRO A 142 12.27 10.56 16.06
CA PRO A 142 11.35 9.64 16.73
C PRO A 142 9.99 10.29 17.05
N ASP A 143 9.98 11.59 17.35
CA ASP A 143 8.78 12.38 17.62
C ASP A 143 8.07 12.91 16.36
N ALA A 144 8.63 12.64 15.16
CA ALA A 144 8.06 13.13 13.92
C ALA A 144 6.70 12.45 13.67
N LYS A 145 5.65 13.27 13.59
CA LYS A 145 4.29 12.80 13.30
C LYS A 145 4.10 12.74 11.79
N PRO A 146 4.02 11.55 11.17
CA PRO A 146 3.71 11.44 9.76
C PRO A 146 2.29 11.99 9.51
N GLU A 147 2.10 12.70 8.40
CA GLU A 147 0.78 13.15 7.97
C GLU A 147 -0.02 12.07 7.25
N GLY A 148 0.64 10.98 6.86
CA GLY A 148 -0.05 9.81 6.33
C GLY A 148 0.85 8.59 6.33
N VAL A 149 0.22 7.45 6.55
CA VAL A 149 0.88 6.14 6.58
C VAL A 149 0.07 5.17 5.74
N ILE A 150 0.76 4.35 4.95
CA ILE A 150 0.18 3.23 4.23
C ILE A 150 1.06 2.00 4.44
N ARG A 151 0.42 0.85 4.64
CA ARG A 151 1.09 -0.46 4.68
C ARG A 151 0.66 -1.27 3.48
N ILE A 152 1.62 -1.59 2.62
CA ILE A 152 1.43 -2.38 1.40
C ILE A 152 1.96 -3.79 1.70
N PRO A 153 1.11 -4.82 1.83
CA PRO A 153 1.55 -6.20 1.95
C PRO A 153 2.37 -6.63 0.72
N ILE A 154 3.39 -7.45 0.94
CA ILE A 154 4.21 -8.05 -0.12
C ILE A 154 3.69 -9.46 -0.39
N VAL A 155 3.42 -9.76 -1.67
CA VAL A 155 3.05 -11.11 -2.12
C VAL A 155 4.07 -11.59 -3.14
N PHE A 156 4.59 -12.79 -2.89
CA PHE A 156 5.53 -13.47 -3.79
C PHE A 156 4.77 -14.20 -4.88
N VAL A 157 5.01 -13.79 -6.13
CA VAL A 157 4.41 -14.39 -7.33
C VAL A 157 5.46 -15.23 -8.03
N ASP A 158 5.12 -16.48 -8.32
CA ASP A 158 5.95 -17.37 -9.11
C ASP A 158 5.94 -16.94 -10.60
N PRO A 159 7.03 -17.19 -11.35
CA PRO A 159 7.13 -16.79 -12.77
C PRO A 159 6.06 -17.44 -13.68
N ALA A 160 5.37 -18.49 -13.21
CA ALA A 160 4.33 -19.22 -13.96
C ALA A 160 2.92 -18.57 -13.90
N GLY A 161 2.76 -17.37 -13.35
CA GLY A 161 1.51 -16.61 -13.46
C GLY A 161 0.31 -17.20 -12.72
N THR A 162 0.51 -18.18 -11.83
CA THR A 162 -0.55 -18.63 -10.92
C THR A 162 -0.43 -17.82 -9.63
N PRO A 163 -1.37 -16.88 -9.33
CA PRO A 163 -1.43 -16.29 -8.00
C PRO A 163 -1.59 -17.44 -7.01
N GLY A 164 -0.71 -17.52 -6.01
CA GLY A 164 -0.70 -18.59 -5.02
C GLY A 164 -2.09 -18.82 -4.45
N VAL A 165 -2.79 -19.82 -5.00
CA VAL A 165 -3.99 -20.38 -4.42
C VAL A 165 -3.51 -21.06 -3.15
N THR A 166 -3.60 -20.33 -2.05
CA THR A 166 -3.79 -20.97 -0.76
C THR A 166 -5.21 -21.51 -0.79
N THR A 167 -5.38 -22.70 -1.36
CA THR A 167 -6.51 -23.54 -0.98
C THR A 167 -6.35 -23.73 0.53
N PRO A 168 -7.31 -23.32 1.38
CA PRO A 168 -7.36 -23.92 2.70
C PRO A 168 -7.52 -25.41 2.42
N SER A 169 -6.54 -26.22 2.80
CA SER A 169 -6.69 -27.66 2.83
C SER A 169 -7.95 -27.96 3.62
N ALA A 170 -9.03 -28.24 2.89
CA ALA A 170 -10.14 -28.99 3.44
C ALA A 170 -9.52 -30.27 3.98
N PRO A 171 -9.81 -30.68 5.23
CA PRO A 171 -9.42 -32.01 5.65
C PRO A 171 -10.03 -32.99 4.63
N SER A 172 -9.20 -33.86 4.07
CA SER A 172 -9.70 -35.06 3.39
C SER A 172 -10.82 -35.65 4.27
N PRO A 173 -11.99 -35.98 3.71
CA PRO A 173 -12.94 -36.78 4.46
C PRO A 173 -12.19 -38.05 4.89
N ALA A 174 -12.06 -38.21 6.19
CA ALA A 174 -11.50 -39.40 6.80
C ALA A 174 -12.19 -40.60 6.15
N GLU A 175 -11.37 -41.41 5.51
CA GLU A 175 -11.70 -42.70 4.94
C GLU A 175 -12.57 -43.46 5.94
N ALA A 176 -13.76 -43.85 5.48
CA ALA A 176 -14.76 -44.53 6.25
C ALA A 176 -14.15 -45.79 6.91
N ILE A 177 -14.26 -45.84 8.24
CA ILE A 177 -14.01 -47.06 9.02
C ILE A 177 -14.98 -48.13 8.49
N PRO A 178 -14.52 -49.30 8.01
CA PRO A 178 -15.42 -50.37 7.62
C PRO A 178 -16.17 -50.92 8.85
N PRO A 179 -17.44 -51.33 8.73
CA PRO A 179 -18.21 -51.85 9.85
C PRO A 179 -17.63 -53.19 10.35
N PRO A 180 -17.79 -53.52 11.65
CA PRO A 180 -17.39 -54.82 12.18
C PRO A 180 -18.28 -55.94 11.60
N PRO A 181 -17.75 -57.18 11.50
CA PRO A 181 -18.51 -58.31 10.98
C PRO A 181 -19.66 -58.72 11.92
N PRO A 182 -20.76 -59.28 11.37
CA PRO A 182 -21.88 -59.74 12.19
C PRO A 182 -21.47 -60.95 13.03
N THR A 183 -21.71 -60.87 14.34
CA THR A 183 -21.60 -62.01 15.25
C THR A 183 -22.79 -62.94 15.02
N ALA A 184 -22.54 -64.13 14.48
CA ALA A 184 -23.51 -65.19 14.39
C ALA A 184 -23.83 -65.76 15.79
N LYS A 185 -25.12 -65.94 16.07
CA LYS A 185 -25.65 -66.95 16.98
C LYS A 185 -26.74 -67.70 16.23
#